data_AF-A0A9E0HDR6-F1
#
_entry.id   AF-A0A9E0HDR6-F1
#
_cell.length_a   1.000
_cell.length_b   1.000
_cell.length_c   1.000
_cell.angle_alpha   90.00
_cell.angle_beta   90.00
_cell.angle_gamma   90.00
#
_symmetry.space_group_name_H-M   'P 1'
#
loop_
_entity.id
_entity.type
_entity.pdbx_description
1 polymer ?
#
loop_
_entity_poly.entity_id
_entity_poly.type
_entity_poly.pdbx_seq_one_letter_code
_entity_poly.pdbx_strand_id
1 'polypeptide(L)'
;MDDYGFLNSAVGTTVTLRGVALNESLGAVIELSDASYVYVGGLKRWDRTVYGKTVEVTGVLADRALAPQAVINADGEASHGVIGTALVLDGARWKVEP
;
A
#
# COMPACT_ATOMS: atom_id res chain seq x y z
N MET A 1 -7.63 -19.50 -7.00
CA MET A 1 -6.44 -19.04 -7.74
C MET A 1 -6.31 -17.59 -7.32
N ASP A 2 -5.55 -17.39 -6.25
CA ASP A 2 -5.52 -16.15 -5.50
C ASP A 2 -4.68 -15.14 -6.28
N ASP A 3 -5.33 -14.05 -6.71
CA ASP A 3 -4.83 -13.03 -7.66
C ASP A 3 -3.76 -12.11 -7.04
N TYR A 4 -2.92 -12.63 -6.13
CA TYR A 4 -1.78 -11.91 -5.53
C TYR A 4 -0.42 -12.34 -6.11
N GLY A 5 -0.41 -13.31 -7.03
CA GLY A 5 0.81 -14.01 -7.46
C GLY A 5 1.89 -13.10 -8.05
N PHE A 6 1.51 -12.09 -8.83
CA PHE A 6 2.47 -11.16 -9.43
C PHE A 6 3.09 -10.22 -8.39
N LEU A 7 2.25 -9.56 -7.57
CA LEU A 7 2.73 -8.59 -6.59
C LEU A 7 3.65 -9.23 -5.55
N ASN A 8 3.28 -10.40 -5.04
CA ASN A 8 4.11 -11.11 -4.06
C ASN A 8 5.47 -11.54 -4.65
N SER A 9 5.49 -11.93 -5.93
CA SER A 9 6.74 -12.30 -6.63
C SER A 9 7.60 -11.09 -7.02
N ALA A 10 7.00 -9.89 -7.08
CA ALA A 10 7.67 -8.65 -7.45
C ALA A 10 8.20 -7.84 -6.25
N VAL A 11 7.99 -8.32 -5.01
CA VAL A 11 8.56 -7.70 -3.81
C VAL A 11 10.08 -7.58 -3.94
N GLY A 12 10.61 -6.41 -3.59
CA GLY A 12 12.03 -6.05 -3.71
C GLY A 12 12.41 -5.50 -5.09
N THR A 13 11.49 -5.42 -6.05
CA THR A 13 11.76 -4.90 -7.40
C THR A 13 11.05 -3.56 -7.63
N THR A 14 11.57 -2.78 -8.60
CA THR A 14 10.88 -1.58 -9.08
C THR A 14 9.76 -2.00 -10.02
N VAL A 15 8.52 -1.61 -9.70
CA VAL A 15 7.33 -1.88 -10.49
C VAL A 15 6.60 -0.60 -10.84
N THR A 16 5.82 -0.64 -11.90
CA THR A 16 4.86 0.40 -12.25
C THR A 16 3.47 -0.21 -12.17
N LEU A 17 2.63 0.34 -11.30
CA LEU A 17 1.26 -0.10 -11.08
C LEU A 17 0.29 0.99 -11.54
N ARG A 18 -0.84 0.55 -12.08
CA ARG A 18 -1.92 1.42 -12.53
C ARG A 18 -3.15 1.16 -11.66
N GLY A 19 -3.75 2.22 -11.15
CA GLY A 19 -4.90 2.10 -10.26
C GLY A 19 -5.60 3.43 -9.98
N VAL A 20 -6.67 3.38 -9.18
CA VAL A 20 -7.41 4.56 -8.73
C VAL A 20 -6.81 5.11 -7.44
N ALA A 21 -6.51 6.41 -7.40
CA ALA A 21 -5.95 7.08 -6.23
C ALA A 21 -7.00 7.25 -5.11
N LEU A 22 -6.86 6.51 -4.01
CA LEU A 22 -7.77 6.54 -2.86
C LEU A 22 -7.03 6.79 -1.54
N ASN A 23 -7.76 7.12 -0.48
CA ASN A 23 -7.19 7.42 0.84
C ASN A 23 -7.77 6.48 1.88
N GLU A 24 -6.91 5.69 2.51
CA GLU A 24 -7.24 4.76 3.58
C GLU A 24 -6.80 5.30 4.95
N SER A 25 -7.23 4.62 6.02
CA SER A 25 -6.93 5.01 7.40
C SER A 25 -5.43 5.16 7.70
N LEU A 26 -4.57 4.39 7.01
CA LEU A 26 -3.11 4.39 7.22
C LEU A 26 -2.34 5.17 6.16
N GLY A 27 -3.00 5.73 5.13
CA GLY A 27 -2.31 6.53 4.12
C GLY A 27 -2.97 6.55 2.74
N ALA A 28 -2.27 7.13 1.77
CA ALA A 28 -2.67 7.09 0.38
C ALA A 28 -2.45 5.68 -0.21
N VAL A 29 -3.43 5.20 -0.98
CA VAL A 29 -3.36 3.91 -1.67
C VAL A 29 -3.70 4.08 -3.15
N ILE A 30 -3.32 3.10 -3.96
CA ILE A 30 -3.92 2.85 -5.26
C ILE A 30 -4.76 1.58 -5.18
N GLU A 31 -5.99 1.65 -5.70
CA GLU A 31 -6.84 0.48 -5.94
C GLU A 31 -6.55 -0.07 -7.34
N LEU A 32 -6.11 -1.32 -7.40
CA LEU A 32 -5.83 -2.03 -8.65
C LEU A 32 -7.13 -2.63 -9.23
N SER A 33 -7.08 -3.11 -10.47
CA SER A 33 -8.25 -3.64 -11.19
C SER A 33 -8.88 -4.87 -10.53
N ASP A 34 -8.12 -5.61 -9.74
CA ASP A 34 -8.55 -6.78 -8.96
C ASP A 34 -9.08 -6.41 -7.57
N ALA A 35 -9.28 -5.11 -7.30
CA ALA A 35 -9.69 -4.55 -6.00
C ALA A 35 -8.68 -4.74 -4.86
N SER A 36 -7.44 -5.09 -5.15
CA SER A 36 -6.35 -5.00 -4.19
C SER A 36 -5.88 -3.56 -3.99
N TYR A 37 -5.41 -3.26 -2.79
CA TYR A 37 -4.88 -1.94 -2.44
C TYR A 37 -3.37 -2.03 -2.23
N VAL A 38 -2.65 -1.06 -2.81
CA VAL A 38 -1.21 -0.89 -2.58
C VAL A 38 -0.96 0.50 -2.03
N TYR A 39 -0.28 0.60 -0.89
CA TYR A 39 0.04 1.88 -0.27
C TYR A 39 1.11 2.63 -1.05
N VAL A 40 1.01 3.95 -1.08
CA VAL A 40 2.05 4.82 -1.63
C VAL A 40 2.95 5.29 -0.49
N GLY A 41 4.16 4.72 -0.43
CA GLY A 41 5.12 4.93 0.65
C GLY A 41 5.44 6.40 0.86
N GLY A 42 5.27 6.88 2.09
CA GLY A 42 5.53 8.27 2.48
C GLY A 42 4.43 9.27 2.09
N LEU A 43 3.40 8.85 1.35
CA LEU A 43 2.28 9.71 1.00
C LEU A 43 1.12 9.50 1.98
N LYS A 44 0.87 10.50 2.83
CA LYS A 44 -0.22 10.43 3.82
C LYS A 44 -1.61 10.47 3.18
N ARG A 45 -1.77 11.22 2.09
CA ARG A 45 -3.04 11.44 1.42
C ARG A 45 -2.81 11.96 0.01
N TRP A 46 -3.63 11.52 -0.95
CA TRP A 46 -3.75 12.19 -2.24
C TRP A 46 -4.47 13.53 -2.08
N ASP A 47 -3.95 14.56 -2.72
CA ASP A 47 -4.64 15.83 -2.87
C ASP A 47 -5.95 15.67 -3.66
N ARG A 48 -6.88 16.60 -3.45
CA ARG A 48 -8.21 16.61 -4.10
C ARG A 48 -8.16 16.58 -5.62
N THR A 49 -7.07 17.06 -6.22
CA THR A 49 -6.87 17.09 -7.68
C THR A 49 -6.48 15.73 -8.26
N VAL A 50 -6.03 14.80 -7.42
CA VAL A 50 -5.57 13.45 -7.79
C VAL A 50 -6.53 12.38 -7.26
N TYR A 51 -7.13 12.60 -6.09
CA TYR A 51 -8.09 11.67 -5.47
C TYR A 51 -9.22 11.29 -6.44
N GLY A 52 -9.48 9.99 -6.54
CA GLY A 52 -10.49 9.39 -7.41
C GLY A 52 -10.10 9.30 -8.89
N LYS A 53 -8.90 9.75 -9.27
CA LYS A 53 -8.40 9.63 -10.64
C LYS A 53 -7.56 8.37 -10.83
N THR A 54 -7.49 7.91 -12.07
CA THR A 54 -6.54 6.88 -12.48
C THR A 54 -5.13 7.45 -12.50
N VAL A 55 -4.21 6.75 -11.85
CA VAL A 55 -2.81 7.11 -11.74
C VAL A 55 -1.94 5.92 -12.15
N GLU A 56 -0.77 6.24 -12.69
CA GLU A 56 0.33 5.29 -12.85
C GLU A 56 1.40 5.65 -11.82
N VAL A 57 1.73 4.71 -10.94
CA VAL A 57 2.66 4.89 -9.82
C VAL A 57 3.83 3.92 -9.98
N THR A 58 5.05 4.46 -9.98
CA THR A 58 6.28 3.68 -10.04
C THR A 58 7.00 3.76 -8.70
N GLY A 59 7.45 2.64 -8.17
CA GLY A 59 8.20 2.55 -6.92
C GLY A 59 8.77 1.17 -6.68
N VAL A 60 9.51 0.99 -5.59
CA VAL A 60 9.98 -0.33 -5.15
C VAL A 60 8.86 -0.99 -4.35
N LEU A 61 8.38 -2.14 -4.80
CA LEU A 61 7.34 -2.87 -4.08
C LEU A 61 7.94 -3.55 -2.84
N ALA A 62 7.39 -3.25 -1.66
CA ALA A 62 7.83 -3.81 -0.39
C ALA A 62 6.62 -4.35 0.38
N ASP A 63 6.83 -5.43 1.12
CA ASP A 63 5.86 -5.91 2.10
C ASP A 63 6.24 -5.37 3.49
N ARG A 64 5.36 -4.57 4.11
CA ARG A 64 5.66 -3.87 5.37
C ARG A 64 4.55 -4.06 6.39
N ALA A 65 4.93 -4.24 7.66
CA ALA A 65 4.02 -4.06 8.78
C ALA A 65 3.67 -2.57 8.91
N LEU A 66 2.42 -2.20 8.62
CA LEU A 66 1.95 -0.81 8.70
C LEU A 66 1.47 -0.40 10.09
N ALA A 67 1.17 -1.37 10.95
CA ALA A 67 0.89 -1.16 12.36
C ALA A 67 2.06 -1.71 13.22
N PRO A 68 2.36 -1.09 14.37
CA PRO A 68 3.27 -1.71 15.33
C PRO A 68 2.75 -3.12 15.66
N GLN A 69 3.63 -4.11 15.58
CA GLN A 69 3.29 -5.48 16.00
C GLN A 69 2.82 -5.41 17.46
N ALA A 70 1.72 -6.09 17.76
CA ALA A 70 1.25 -6.20 19.12
C ALA A 70 2.37 -6.83 19.97
N VAL A 71 2.96 -6.04 20.86
CA VAL A 71 3.86 -6.58 21.88
C VAL A 71 2.94 -7.20 22.92
N ILE A 72 3.03 -8.52 23.08
CA ILE A 72 2.43 -9.22 24.24
C ILE A 72 3.42 -9.03 25.38
N ASN A 73 3.03 -8.28 26.41
CA ASN A 73 3.85 -8.17 27.62
C ASN A 73 3.81 -9.48 28.42
N ALA A 74 4.71 -9.65 29.40
CA ALA A 74 4.82 -10.88 30.20
C ALA A 74 3.54 -11.22 31.00
N ASP A 75 2.64 -10.25 31.15
CA ASP A 75 1.34 -10.36 31.84
C ASP A 75 0.18 -10.72 30.90
N GLY A 76 0.44 -10.94 29.60
CA GLY A 76 -0.56 -11.41 28.64
C GLY A 76 -1.48 -10.31 28.08
N GLU A 77 -1.18 -9.04 28.31
CA GLU A 77 -1.89 -7.93 27.66
C GLU A 77 -1.38 -7.76 26.23
N ALA A 78 -2.29 -7.86 25.27
CA ALA A 78 -2.02 -7.57 23.88
C ALA A 78 -2.26 -6.08 23.61
N SER A 79 -1.27 -5.38 23.05
CA SER A 79 -1.51 -4.08 22.42
C SER A 79 -2.45 -4.24 21.22
N HIS A 80 -3.28 -3.23 20.90
CA HIS A 80 -4.22 -3.21 19.77
C HIS A 80 -3.55 -3.16 18.38
N GLY A 81 -2.41 -3.85 18.21
CA GLY A 81 -1.73 -3.98 16.92
C GLY A 81 -2.53 -4.88 16.00
N VAL A 82 -2.75 -4.45 14.76
CA VAL A 82 -3.29 -5.30 13.70
C VAL A 82 -2.17 -6.25 13.24
N ILE A 83 -2.45 -7.55 13.24
CA ILE A 83 -1.58 -8.55 12.62
C ILE A 83 -1.80 -8.45 11.10
N GLY A 84 -0.82 -7.91 10.38
CA GLY A 84 -0.85 -7.88 8.93
C GLY A 84 0.31 -7.05 8.36
N THR A 85 0.96 -7.60 7.33
CA THR A 85 1.79 -6.81 6.45
C THR A 85 0.94 -6.29 5.28
N ALA A 86 1.38 -5.22 4.64
CA ALA A 86 0.72 -4.65 3.48
C ALA A 86 1.76 -4.27 2.44
N LEU A 87 1.34 -4.31 1.17
CA LEU A 87 2.17 -3.89 0.06
C LEU A 87 2.28 -2.37 0.01
N VAL A 88 3.50 -1.89 -0.15
CA VAL A 88 3.86 -0.47 -0.20
C VAL A 88 4.78 -0.23 -1.39
N LEU A 89 4.54 0.85 -2.14
CA LEU A 89 5.47 1.38 -3.13
C LEU A 89 6.39 2.40 -2.46
N ASP A 90 7.62 2.00 -2.16
CA ASP A 90 8.64 2.88 -1.60
C ASP A 90 9.27 3.77 -2.67
N GLY A 91 9.62 5.01 -2.29
CA GLY A 91 10.23 5.98 -3.21
C GLY A 91 9.33 6.35 -4.39
N ALA A 92 8.01 6.27 -4.19
CA ALA A 92 7.04 6.33 -5.26
C ALA A 92 7.05 7.68 -6.01
N ARG A 93 6.83 7.60 -7.32
CA ARG A 93 6.51 8.73 -8.20
C ARG A 93 5.30 8.38 -9.02
N TRP A 94 4.48 9.37 -9.35
CA TRP A 94 3.22 9.12 -10.05
C TRP A 94 2.93 10.17 -11.12
N LYS A 95 2.10 9.77 -12.07
CA LYS A 95 1.43 10.66 -13.02
C LYS A 95 -0.07 10.36 -13.04
N VAL A 96 -0.87 11.40 -13.24
CA VAL A 96 -2.31 11.25 -13.51
C VAL A 96 -2.46 10.89 -14.98
N GLU A 97 -3.26 9.88 -15.28
CA GLU A 97 -3.61 9.57 -16.66
C GLU A 97 -4.60 10.60 -17.22
N PRO A 98 -4.48 10.95 -18.52
CA PRO A 98 -5.37 11.91 -19.18
C PRO A 98 -6.82 11.43 -19.29
#